data_AF-A0A6S6XXB2-F1
#
_entry.id   AF-A0A6S6XXB2-F1
#
_cell.length_a   1.000
_cell.length_b   1.000
_cell.length_c   1.000
_cell.angle_alpha   90.00
_cell.angle_beta   90.00
_cell.angle_gamma   90.00
#
_symmetry.space_group_name_H-M   'P 1'
#
loop_
_entity.id
_entity.type
_entity.pdbx_description
1 polymer ?
#
loop_
_entity_poly.entity_id
_entity_poly.type
_entity_poly.pdbx_seq_one_letter_code
_entity_poly.pdbx_strand_id
1 'polypeptide(L)'
;MPEEIETYLKSGDHNPKFEAWPGSGFFDRSQNGSKALREALVAEVLARTQHYPVTTLPDDLDLLQFTRQKFSGMVSGLFPKTEQEIVLSMLQHSVIFLTSRNIAEVLRDMPWLSTAWDLANLYLASHSTELLSVEAQPILGLSIETTCYVSTDYFRAANPFDDFVLHEAAHVFHNCKRETLGLPHSRHREWLLEIEYRKRETFAYACEAYSRLLELGRDSKHRQDLLNKLAATPLPNDERVDGAEYLDILAEAVTARNGWKRILARCSPSKVRNQTIPTPTS
;
A
#
# COMPACT_ATOMS: atom_id res chain seq x y z
N MET A 1 -32.01 -10.85 -6.53
CA MET A 1 -31.19 -9.71 -6.98
C MET A 1 -30.98 -8.68 -5.87
N PRO A 2 -32.01 -8.14 -5.19
CA PRO A 2 -31.80 -7.23 -4.05
C PRO A 2 -30.98 -7.86 -2.91
N GLU A 3 -31.26 -9.12 -2.58
CA GLU A 3 -30.52 -9.87 -1.54
C GLU A 3 -29.03 -10.02 -1.89
N GLU A 4 -28.69 -10.36 -3.15
CA GLU A 4 -27.28 -10.48 -3.59
C GLU A 4 -26.51 -9.16 -3.50
N ILE A 5 -27.19 -8.04 -3.81
CA ILE A 5 -26.62 -6.71 -3.65
C ILE A 5 -26.40 -6.41 -2.17
N GLU A 6 -27.39 -6.70 -1.33
CA GLU A 6 -27.29 -6.47 0.12
C GLU A 6 -26.18 -7.31 0.75
N THR A 7 -26.05 -8.59 0.38
CA THR A 7 -24.95 -9.46 0.81
C THR A 7 -23.61 -8.85 0.40
N TYR A 8 -23.45 -8.47 -0.86
CA TYR A 8 -22.21 -7.87 -1.34
C TYR A 8 -21.86 -6.56 -0.62
N LEU A 9 -22.83 -5.69 -0.38
CA LEU A 9 -22.57 -4.46 0.38
C LEU A 9 -22.16 -4.77 1.82
N LYS A 10 -22.75 -5.79 2.47
CA LYS A 10 -22.48 -6.11 3.87
C LYS A 10 -21.22 -6.94 4.13
N SER A 11 -20.72 -7.69 3.16
CA SER A 11 -19.53 -8.54 3.37
C SER A 11 -18.45 -8.44 2.29
N GLY A 12 -18.72 -7.80 1.16
CA GLY A 12 -17.84 -7.85 -0.01
C GLY A 12 -17.90 -9.17 -0.78
N ASP A 13 -18.65 -10.17 -0.28
CA ASP A 13 -18.82 -11.46 -0.94
C ASP A 13 -19.91 -11.44 -2.00
N HIS A 14 -19.78 -12.34 -2.96
CA HIS A 14 -20.79 -12.55 -3.98
C HIS A 14 -20.80 -14.02 -4.41
N ASN A 15 -21.93 -14.48 -4.95
CA ASN A 15 -21.99 -15.80 -5.56
C ASN A 15 -21.05 -15.87 -6.78
N PRO A 16 -20.01 -16.73 -6.78
CA PRO A 16 -19.03 -16.79 -7.86
C PRO A 16 -19.63 -17.23 -9.19
N LYS A 17 -20.80 -17.89 -9.18
CA LYS A 17 -21.51 -18.35 -10.39
C LYS A 17 -22.51 -17.32 -10.93
N PHE A 18 -22.77 -16.25 -10.18
CA PHE A 18 -23.74 -15.22 -10.52
C PHE A 18 -25.12 -15.78 -10.91
N GLU A 19 -25.57 -16.86 -10.26
CA GLU A 19 -26.78 -17.61 -10.66
C GLU A 19 -28.07 -16.78 -10.60
N ALA A 20 -28.11 -15.76 -9.73
CA ALA A 20 -29.25 -14.86 -9.57
C ALA A 20 -29.38 -13.81 -10.69
N TRP A 21 -28.40 -13.70 -11.60
CA TRP A 21 -28.35 -12.66 -12.62
C TRP A 21 -28.84 -13.16 -13.98
N PRO A 22 -29.49 -12.32 -14.80
CA PRO A 22 -29.95 -12.71 -16.13
C PRO A 22 -28.77 -12.93 -17.08
N GLY A 23 -28.91 -13.88 -18.01
CA GLY A 23 -27.90 -14.16 -19.04
C GLY A 23 -28.02 -15.57 -19.61
N SER A 24 -27.61 -15.74 -20.88
CA SER A 24 -27.73 -17.02 -21.60
C SER A 24 -26.70 -18.06 -21.14
N GLY A 25 -25.63 -17.61 -20.49
CA GLY A 25 -24.57 -18.43 -19.92
C GLY A 25 -23.82 -17.74 -18.79
N PHE A 26 -22.81 -18.43 -18.24
CA PHE A 26 -22.02 -17.94 -17.11
C PHE A 26 -21.39 -16.56 -17.38
N PHE A 27 -20.84 -16.36 -18.58
CA PHE A 27 -20.18 -15.10 -18.95
C PHE A 27 -21.14 -13.91 -18.88
N ASP A 28 -22.32 -14.01 -19.52
CA ASP A 28 -23.34 -12.96 -19.49
C ASP A 28 -23.78 -12.65 -18.05
N ARG A 29 -24.04 -13.70 -17.26
CA ARG A 29 -24.45 -13.54 -15.85
C ARG A 29 -23.38 -12.85 -15.02
N SER A 30 -22.11 -13.24 -15.21
CA SER A 30 -20.97 -12.64 -14.51
C SER A 30 -20.77 -11.18 -14.88
N GLN A 31 -20.90 -10.81 -16.16
CA GLN A 31 -20.82 -9.42 -16.57
C GLN A 31 -21.97 -8.58 -15.98
N ASN A 32 -23.20 -9.06 -16.12
CA ASN A 32 -24.39 -8.36 -15.64
C ASN A 32 -24.36 -8.18 -14.12
N GLY A 33 -24.02 -9.25 -13.39
CA GLY A 33 -23.94 -9.21 -11.94
C GLY A 33 -22.79 -8.36 -11.44
N SER A 34 -21.59 -8.49 -11.99
CA SER A 34 -20.46 -7.66 -11.58
C SER A 34 -20.73 -6.17 -11.83
N LYS A 35 -21.37 -5.83 -12.96
CA LYS A 35 -21.79 -4.45 -13.24
C LYS A 35 -22.78 -3.96 -12.19
N ALA A 36 -23.85 -4.71 -11.94
CA ALA A 36 -24.89 -4.31 -11.00
C ALA A 36 -24.36 -4.16 -9.56
N LEU A 37 -23.48 -5.05 -9.12
CA LEU A 37 -22.83 -4.97 -7.81
C LEU A 37 -21.95 -3.71 -7.68
N ARG A 38 -21.15 -3.37 -8.71
CA ARG A 38 -20.34 -2.15 -8.71
C ARG A 38 -21.19 -0.87 -8.73
N GLU A 39 -22.26 -0.84 -9.52
CA GLU A 39 -23.18 0.31 -9.54
C GLU A 39 -23.88 0.50 -8.20
N ALA A 40 -24.27 -0.59 -7.53
CA ALA A 40 -24.84 -0.52 -6.19
C ALA A 40 -23.82 0.00 -5.16
N LEU A 41 -22.57 -0.46 -5.24
CA LEU A 41 -21.48 0.01 -4.38
C LEU A 41 -21.21 1.50 -4.56
N VAL A 42 -21.15 1.97 -5.82
CA VAL A 42 -20.97 3.39 -6.12
C VAL A 42 -22.14 4.21 -5.58
N ALA A 43 -23.38 3.78 -5.82
CA ALA A 43 -24.55 4.48 -5.32
C ALA A 43 -24.55 4.60 -3.80
N GLU A 44 -24.23 3.51 -3.09
CA GLU A 44 -24.15 3.49 -1.63
C GLU A 44 -23.05 4.43 -1.10
N VAL A 45 -21.84 4.37 -1.66
CA VAL A 45 -20.71 5.22 -1.25
C VAL A 45 -21.01 6.70 -1.48
N LEU A 46 -21.58 7.06 -2.63
CA LEU A 46 -21.93 8.44 -2.94
C LEU A 46 -23.07 8.94 -2.03
N ALA A 47 -24.08 8.12 -1.76
CA ALA A 47 -25.16 8.47 -0.85
C ALA A 47 -24.64 8.74 0.57
N ARG A 48 -23.75 7.88 1.09
CA ARG A 48 -23.17 8.04 2.44
C ARG A 48 -22.27 9.25 2.56
N THR A 49 -21.57 9.63 1.50
CA THR A 49 -20.58 10.73 1.53
C THR A 49 -21.14 12.07 1.08
N GLN A 50 -22.37 12.13 0.56
CA GLN A 50 -23.00 13.34 0.00
C GLN A 50 -22.95 14.56 0.94
N HIS A 51 -23.06 14.33 2.25
CA HIS A 51 -23.14 15.39 3.26
C HIS A 51 -21.88 15.52 4.12
N TYR A 52 -20.85 14.71 3.86
CA TYR A 52 -19.64 14.71 4.67
C TYR A 52 -18.57 15.61 4.06
N PRO A 53 -17.80 16.33 4.90
CA PRO A 53 -16.72 17.16 4.41
C PRO A 53 -15.63 16.29 3.78
N VAL A 54 -15.30 16.59 2.53
CA VAL A 54 -14.25 15.89 1.79
C VAL A 54 -12.89 16.41 2.26
N THR A 55 -11.97 15.49 2.60
CA THR A 55 -10.54 15.85 2.65
C THR A 55 -10.05 16.08 1.23
N THR A 56 -9.87 17.34 0.85
CA THR A 56 -9.29 17.67 -0.45
C THR A 56 -7.78 17.56 -0.39
N LEU A 57 -7.19 17.19 -1.52
CA LEU A 57 -5.77 17.39 -1.72
C LEU A 57 -5.45 18.89 -1.62
N PRO A 58 -4.24 19.28 -1.17
CA PRO A 58 -3.79 20.66 -1.27
C PRO A 58 -3.89 21.16 -2.71
N ASP A 59 -4.41 22.38 -2.91
CA ASP A 59 -4.70 22.93 -4.24
C ASP A 59 -3.45 23.10 -5.12
N ASP A 60 -2.29 23.29 -4.50
CA ASP A 60 -0.98 23.48 -5.13
C ASP A 60 -0.12 22.21 -5.17
N LEU A 61 -0.70 21.05 -4.83
CA LEU A 61 0.01 19.78 -4.83
C LEU A 61 0.32 19.32 -6.27
N ASP A 62 1.57 19.48 -6.69
CA ASP A 62 2.12 18.70 -7.80
C ASP A 62 2.36 17.25 -7.33
N LEU A 63 1.40 16.38 -7.60
CA LEU A 63 1.43 14.99 -7.14
C LEU A 63 2.65 14.23 -7.67
N LEU A 64 3.06 14.47 -8.92
CA LEU A 64 4.21 13.78 -9.52
C LEU A 64 5.52 14.22 -8.88
N GLN A 65 5.68 15.52 -8.65
CA GLN A 65 6.84 16.03 -7.93
C GLN A 65 6.87 15.52 -6.49
N PHE A 66 5.74 15.56 -5.80
CA PHE A 66 5.59 15.09 -4.43
C PHE A 66 5.98 13.61 -4.28
N THR A 67 5.40 12.71 -5.08
CA THR A 67 5.69 11.27 -5.02
C THR A 67 7.13 10.96 -5.41
N ARG A 68 7.65 11.62 -6.44
CA ARG A 68 9.05 11.46 -6.86
C ARG A 68 10.02 11.84 -5.74
N GLN A 69 9.79 12.97 -5.06
CA GLN A 69 10.59 13.38 -3.91
C GLN A 69 10.48 12.37 -2.77
N LYS A 70 9.25 11.97 -2.44
CA LYS A 70 8.93 11.01 -1.37
C LYS A 70 9.67 9.67 -1.55
N PHE A 71 9.71 9.13 -2.76
CA PHE A 71 10.31 7.81 -3.01
C PHE A 71 11.82 7.83 -3.30
N SER A 72 12.40 9.01 -3.55
CA SER A 72 13.80 9.15 -3.96
C SER A 72 14.81 8.48 -3.01
N GLY A 73 14.64 8.67 -1.70
CA GLY A 73 15.51 8.08 -0.68
C GLY A 73 15.46 6.55 -0.69
N MET A 74 14.24 6.00 -0.71
CA MET A 74 14.02 4.55 -0.73
C MET A 74 14.58 3.91 -2.01
N VAL A 75 14.28 4.47 -3.18
CA VAL A 75 14.75 3.91 -4.46
C VAL A 75 16.27 4.01 -4.59
N SER A 76 16.86 5.15 -4.22
CA SER A 76 18.32 5.31 -4.29
C SER A 76 19.08 4.38 -3.33
N GLY A 77 18.46 4.02 -2.20
CA GLY A 77 19.01 3.06 -1.24
C GLY A 77 18.90 1.60 -1.67
N LEU A 78 17.81 1.23 -2.36
CA LEU A 78 17.48 -0.15 -2.69
C LEU A 78 17.98 -0.60 -4.08
N PHE A 79 18.00 0.30 -5.06
CA PHE A 79 18.28 -0.04 -6.45
C PHE A 79 19.65 0.47 -6.92
N PRO A 80 20.32 -0.27 -7.83
CA PRO A 80 21.54 0.22 -8.47
C PRO A 80 21.24 1.46 -9.31
N LYS A 81 22.22 2.36 -9.45
CA LYS A 81 22.05 3.67 -10.11
C LYS A 81 21.46 3.57 -11.54
N THR A 82 21.75 2.49 -12.25
CA THR A 82 21.23 2.22 -13.60
C THR A 82 19.74 1.89 -13.65
N GLU A 83 19.13 1.48 -12.53
CA GLU A 83 17.71 1.11 -12.42
C GLU A 83 16.87 2.21 -11.75
N GLN A 84 17.49 3.13 -11.00
CA GLN A 84 16.81 4.11 -10.14
C GLN A 84 15.80 4.98 -10.89
N GLU A 85 16.17 5.53 -12.06
CA GLU A 85 15.26 6.40 -12.81
C GLU A 85 14.04 5.66 -13.34
N ILE A 86 14.23 4.43 -13.83
CA ILE A 86 13.13 3.59 -14.35
C ILE A 86 12.13 3.29 -13.22
N VAL A 87 12.63 2.90 -12.05
CA VAL A 87 11.79 2.59 -10.89
C VAL A 87 11.10 3.85 -10.35
N LEU A 88 11.81 4.98 -10.23
CA LEU A 88 11.21 6.25 -9.79
C LEU A 88 10.15 6.77 -10.76
N SER A 89 10.42 6.69 -12.06
CA SER A 89 9.47 7.12 -13.09
C SER A 89 8.21 6.26 -13.07
N MET A 90 8.28 4.98 -12.69
CA MET A 90 7.08 4.17 -12.49
C MET A 90 6.35 4.58 -11.19
N LEU A 91 7.06 4.60 -10.06
CA LEU A 91 6.45 4.87 -8.75
C LEU A 91 5.78 6.24 -8.65
N GLN A 92 6.32 7.27 -9.31
CA GLN A 92 5.72 8.61 -9.25
C GLN A 92 4.29 8.64 -9.84
N HIS A 93 3.94 7.70 -10.72
CA HIS A 93 2.61 7.53 -11.31
C HIS A 93 1.76 6.47 -10.60
N SER A 94 2.32 5.77 -9.61
CA SER A 94 1.64 4.67 -8.91
C SER A 94 0.57 5.15 -7.93
N VAL A 95 0.66 6.37 -7.42
CA VAL A 95 -0.18 6.83 -6.30
C VAL A 95 -1.48 7.45 -6.80
N ILE A 96 -2.60 6.94 -6.32
CA ILE A 96 -3.94 7.48 -6.56
C ILE A 96 -4.58 7.78 -5.21
N PHE A 97 -4.72 9.06 -4.88
CA PHE A 97 -5.56 9.46 -3.76
C PHE A 97 -7.04 9.29 -4.12
N LEU A 98 -7.80 8.60 -3.28
CA LEU A 98 -9.25 8.44 -3.48
C LEU A 98 -9.95 9.74 -3.08
N THR A 99 -10.63 10.36 -4.04
CA THR A 99 -11.33 11.63 -3.87
C THR A 99 -12.75 11.51 -4.42
N SER A 100 -13.61 12.46 -4.07
CA SER A 100 -14.96 12.55 -4.65
C SER A 100 -14.96 12.67 -6.17
N ARG A 101 -13.85 13.10 -6.79
CA ARG A 101 -13.72 13.24 -8.25
C ARG A 101 -13.47 11.93 -8.97
N ASN A 102 -12.84 10.93 -8.33
CA ASN A 102 -12.42 9.69 -9.00
C ASN A 102 -13.01 8.41 -8.39
N ILE A 103 -13.54 8.43 -7.16
CA ILE A 103 -13.98 7.21 -6.46
C ILE A 103 -14.99 6.40 -7.28
N ALA A 104 -15.97 7.05 -7.91
CA ALA A 104 -16.99 6.36 -8.70
C ALA A 104 -16.42 5.64 -9.93
N GLU A 105 -15.36 6.18 -10.55
CA GLU A 105 -14.68 5.56 -11.68
C GLU A 105 -13.78 4.41 -11.21
N VAL A 106 -12.99 4.65 -10.15
CA VAL A 106 -12.14 3.62 -9.54
C VAL A 106 -12.95 2.37 -9.17
N LEU A 107 -14.10 2.54 -8.52
CA LEU A 107 -14.95 1.40 -8.12
C LEU A 107 -15.58 0.67 -9.31
N ARG A 108 -15.94 1.39 -10.39
CA ARG A 108 -16.51 0.80 -11.61
C ARG A 108 -15.49 0.00 -12.40
N ASP A 109 -14.26 0.50 -12.45
CA ASP A 109 -13.20 -0.08 -13.27
C ASP A 109 -12.41 -1.17 -12.53
N MET A 110 -12.54 -1.27 -11.20
CA MET A 110 -11.85 -2.27 -10.39
C MET A 110 -12.24 -3.71 -10.79
N PRO A 111 -11.30 -4.54 -11.29
CA PRO A 111 -11.61 -5.87 -11.79
C PRO A 111 -12.14 -6.83 -10.72
N TRP A 112 -11.66 -6.72 -9.48
CA TRP A 112 -12.02 -7.61 -8.38
C TRP A 112 -13.05 -6.96 -7.47
N LEU A 113 -14.22 -7.60 -7.32
CA LEU A 113 -15.33 -7.07 -6.52
C LEU A 113 -14.98 -6.92 -5.04
N SER A 114 -14.22 -7.85 -4.46
CA SER A 114 -13.73 -7.74 -3.08
C SER A 114 -12.85 -6.51 -2.91
N THR A 115 -11.94 -6.27 -3.86
CA THR A 115 -11.06 -5.11 -3.81
C THR A 115 -11.81 -3.79 -4.04
N ALA A 116 -12.82 -3.77 -4.89
CA ALA A 116 -13.69 -2.60 -5.02
C ALA A 116 -14.37 -2.28 -3.68
N TRP A 117 -14.81 -3.31 -2.95
CA TRP A 117 -15.40 -3.18 -1.63
C TRP A 117 -14.39 -2.65 -0.59
N ASP A 118 -13.15 -3.13 -0.61
CA ASP A 118 -12.07 -2.60 0.26
C ASP A 118 -11.79 -1.12 -0.02
N LEU A 119 -11.72 -0.72 -1.30
CA LEU A 119 -11.50 0.69 -1.70
C LEU A 119 -12.68 1.59 -1.32
N ALA A 120 -13.90 1.07 -1.36
CA ALA A 120 -15.07 1.79 -0.87
C ALA A 120 -14.96 2.07 0.63
N ASN A 121 -14.56 1.07 1.43
CA ASN A 121 -14.34 1.26 2.86
C ASN A 121 -13.18 2.19 3.18
N LEU A 122 -12.07 2.11 2.44
CA LEU A 122 -10.96 3.06 2.54
C LEU A 122 -11.45 4.51 2.36
N TYR A 123 -12.26 4.75 1.31
CA TYR A 123 -12.83 6.07 1.03
C TYR A 123 -13.87 6.52 2.08
N LEU A 124 -14.72 5.62 2.58
CA LEU A 124 -15.68 5.92 3.64
C LEU A 124 -14.97 6.28 4.95
N ALA A 125 -13.89 5.56 5.30
CA ALA A 125 -13.06 5.84 6.45
C ALA A 125 -12.49 7.26 6.39
N SER A 126 -12.03 7.70 5.21
CA SER A 126 -11.48 9.05 5.01
C SER A 126 -12.50 10.18 5.16
N HIS A 127 -13.80 9.86 5.17
CA HIS A 127 -14.89 10.80 5.43
C HIS A 127 -15.37 10.71 6.89
N SER A 128 -14.72 9.91 7.73
CA SER A 128 -15.17 9.59 9.09
C SER A 128 -16.62 9.07 9.10
N THR A 129 -17.01 8.35 8.05
CA THR A 129 -18.34 7.72 7.92
C THR A 129 -18.29 6.27 8.37
N GLU A 130 -19.46 5.70 8.68
CA GLU A 130 -19.55 4.27 8.95
C GLU A 130 -19.16 3.46 7.72
N LEU A 131 -18.29 2.48 7.93
CA LEU A 131 -17.90 1.49 6.93
C LEU A 131 -19.12 0.67 6.48
N LEU A 132 -18.98 -0.05 5.37
CA LEU A 132 -20.03 -0.89 4.81
C LEU A 132 -20.40 -2.07 5.74
N SER A 133 -19.44 -2.50 6.58
CA SER A 133 -19.61 -3.59 7.54
C SER A 133 -18.86 -3.31 8.83
N VAL A 134 -19.33 -3.89 9.93
CA VAL A 134 -18.62 -3.88 11.23
C VAL A 134 -17.36 -4.75 11.21
N GLU A 135 -17.26 -5.68 10.25
CA GLU A 135 -16.09 -6.52 10.03
C GLU A 135 -15.07 -5.85 9.09
N ALA A 136 -15.45 -4.75 8.43
CA ALA A 136 -14.57 -3.99 7.55
C ALA A 136 -13.42 -3.39 8.36
N GLN A 137 -12.20 -3.48 7.82
CA GLN A 137 -11.02 -2.83 8.42
C GLN A 137 -10.86 -1.42 7.84
N PRO A 138 -10.63 -0.39 8.67
CA PRO A 138 -10.35 0.96 8.21
C PRO A 138 -8.91 1.05 7.70
N ILE A 139 -8.65 0.49 6.52
CA ILE A 139 -7.34 0.59 5.86
C ILE A 139 -7.09 2.03 5.38
N LEU A 140 -5.83 2.47 5.40
CA LEU A 140 -5.41 3.81 4.94
C LEU A 140 -4.85 3.80 3.51
N GLY A 141 -4.50 2.62 3.02
CA GLY A 141 -3.91 2.39 1.72
C GLY A 141 -4.17 0.97 1.23
N LEU A 142 -4.04 0.77 -0.08
CA LEU A 142 -4.09 -0.53 -0.73
C LEU A 142 -3.24 -0.52 -2.00
N SER A 143 -2.23 -1.39 -2.06
CA SER A 143 -1.39 -1.61 -3.22
C SER A 143 -1.84 -2.81 -4.05
N ILE A 144 -2.05 -2.61 -5.36
CA ILE A 144 -2.39 -3.65 -6.33
C ILE A 144 -1.48 -3.49 -7.53
N GLU A 145 -0.74 -4.54 -7.88
CA GLU A 145 0.24 -4.51 -8.98
C GLU A 145 1.21 -3.31 -8.84
N THR A 146 1.02 -2.26 -9.65
CA THR A 146 1.81 -1.02 -9.63
C THR A 146 1.05 0.19 -9.13
N THR A 147 -0.19 0.03 -8.65
CA THR A 147 -1.06 1.13 -8.23
C THR A 147 -1.26 1.10 -6.72
N CYS A 148 -1.08 2.25 -6.09
CA CYS A 148 -1.25 2.50 -4.66
C CYS A 148 -2.46 3.41 -4.46
N TYR A 149 -3.60 2.84 -4.08
CA TYR A 149 -4.76 3.62 -3.67
C TYR A 149 -4.57 4.07 -2.24
N VAL A 150 -4.72 5.36 -1.97
CA VAL A 150 -4.39 5.93 -0.65
C VAL A 150 -5.46 6.90 -0.18
N SER A 151 -5.68 6.91 1.13
CA SER A 151 -6.63 7.80 1.79
C SER A 151 -6.11 9.24 1.74
N THR A 152 -7.02 10.18 1.52
CA THR A 152 -6.73 11.62 1.65
C THR A 152 -6.42 12.05 3.08
N ASP A 153 -6.68 11.20 4.07
CA ASP A 153 -6.28 11.44 5.47
C ASP A 153 -4.77 11.56 5.64
N TYR A 154 -3.99 11.21 4.63
CA TYR A 154 -2.53 11.38 4.61
C TYR A 154 -2.15 12.81 4.94
N PHE A 155 -2.91 13.79 4.42
CA PHE A 155 -2.68 15.21 4.63
C PHE A 155 -3.20 15.73 5.98
N ARG A 156 -3.88 14.86 6.76
CA ARG A 156 -4.36 15.15 8.12
C ARG A 156 -3.68 14.28 9.19
N ALA A 157 -2.83 13.34 8.79
CA ALA A 157 -2.23 12.36 9.68
C ALA A 157 -1.52 13.06 10.85
N ALA A 158 -1.98 12.77 12.07
CA ALA A 158 -1.48 13.41 13.27
C ALA A 158 -0.17 12.77 13.77
N ASN A 159 0.04 11.49 13.48
CA ASN A 159 1.26 10.79 13.88
C ASN A 159 2.39 11.14 12.91
N PRO A 160 3.50 11.75 13.38
CA PRO A 160 4.61 12.11 12.53
C PRO A 160 5.35 10.90 11.95
N PHE A 161 5.11 9.67 12.41
CA PHE A 161 5.77 8.48 11.90
C PHE A 161 4.98 7.74 10.80
N ASP A 162 3.73 8.13 10.57
CA ASP A 162 2.91 7.51 9.53
C ASP A 162 3.30 8.08 8.16
N ASP A 163 3.49 7.20 7.19
CA ASP A 163 3.72 7.52 5.78
C ASP A 163 3.17 6.40 4.90
N PHE A 164 1.85 6.20 4.96
CA PHE A 164 1.21 5.12 4.23
C PHE A 164 1.31 5.26 2.69
N VAL A 165 1.63 6.44 2.16
CA VAL A 165 2.01 6.59 0.74
C VAL A 165 3.31 5.82 0.43
N LEU A 166 4.30 5.94 1.29
CA LEU A 166 5.55 5.19 1.15
C LEU A 166 5.38 3.70 1.48
N HIS A 167 4.52 3.39 2.45
CA HIS A 167 4.11 2.01 2.77
C HIS A 167 3.56 1.30 1.53
N GLU A 168 2.52 1.86 0.89
CA GLU A 168 1.91 1.26 -0.30
C GLU A 168 2.90 1.17 -1.46
N ALA A 169 3.77 2.16 -1.63
CA ALA A 169 4.83 2.12 -2.65
C ALA A 169 5.85 1.00 -2.39
N ALA A 170 6.13 0.65 -1.13
CA ALA A 170 7.01 -0.47 -0.80
C ALA A 170 6.42 -1.82 -1.23
N HIS A 171 5.09 -1.96 -1.22
CA HIS A 171 4.41 -3.15 -1.73
C HIS A 171 4.60 -3.36 -3.23
N VAL A 172 4.67 -2.29 -4.02
CA VAL A 172 4.92 -2.36 -5.47
C VAL A 172 6.18 -3.17 -5.78
N PHE A 173 7.20 -3.16 -4.91
CA PHE A 173 8.44 -3.90 -5.16
C PHE A 173 8.31 -5.42 -5.18
N HIS A 174 7.31 -5.99 -4.51
CA HIS A 174 7.02 -7.42 -4.58
C HIS A 174 5.74 -7.75 -5.35
N ASN A 175 5.02 -6.73 -5.83
CA ASN A 175 3.85 -6.85 -6.70
C ASN A 175 4.20 -6.63 -8.18
N CYS A 176 5.33 -5.98 -8.48
CA CYS A 176 5.76 -5.68 -9.84
C CYS A 176 6.97 -6.53 -10.26
N LYS A 177 6.83 -7.16 -11.42
CA LYS A 177 7.92 -7.91 -12.05
C LYS A 177 8.89 -6.97 -12.74
N ARG A 178 10.15 -7.38 -12.80
CA ARG A 178 11.21 -6.64 -13.49
C ARG A 178 10.96 -6.52 -14.99
N GLU A 179 10.39 -7.57 -15.59
CA GLU A 179 10.05 -7.59 -17.02
C GLU A 179 9.05 -6.47 -17.39
N THR A 180 8.12 -6.14 -16.49
CA THR A 180 7.13 -5.06 -16.68
C THR A 180 7.80 -3.71 -16.91
N LEU A 181 8.99 -3.48 -16.33
CA LEU A 181 9.75 -2.25 -16.48
C LEU A 181 10.89 -2.36 -17.52
N GLY A 182 10.95 -3.46 -18.28
CA GLY A 182 12.04 -3.73 -19.22
C GLY A 182 13.39 -3.95 -18.52
N LEU A 183 13.40 -4.27 -17.23
CA LEU A 183 14.62 -4.51 -16.48
C LEU A 183 15.13 -5.94 -16.69
N PRO A 184 16.46 -6.16 -16.62
CA PRO A 184 17.03 -7.50 -16.67
C PRO A 184 16.45 -8.37 -15.55
N HIS A 185 15.89 -9.52 -15.90
CA HIS A 185 15.24 -10.45 -14.98
C HIS A 185 15.79 -11.87 -15.15
N SER A 186 15.60 -12.71 -14.14
CA SER A 186 15.93 -14.13 -14.20
C SER A 186 14.98 -14.92 -13.30
N ARG A 187 15.04 -16.26 -13.36
CA ARG A 187 14.24 -17.12 -12.47
C ARG A 187 14.49 -16.87 -10.97
N HIS A 188 15.61 -16.24 -10.61
CA HIS A 188 15.98 -15.93 -9.22
C HIS A 188 15.89 -14.43 -8.91
N ARG A 189 15.38 -13.63 -9.84
CA ARG A 189 15.22 -12.17 -9.74
C ARG A 189 14.06 -11.77 -10.64
N GLU A 190 12.87 -12.23 -10.27
CA GLU A 190 11.64 -12.04 -11.06
C GLU A 190 10.98 -10.70 -10.69
N TRP A 191 10.89 -10.43 -9.39
CA TRP A 191 10.28 -9.22 -8.81
C TRP A 191 11.29 -8.08 -8.69
N LEU A 192 10.82 -6.84 -8.56
CA LEU A 192 11.71 -5.69 -8.38
C LEU A 192 12.65 -5.90 -7.20
N LEU A 193 12.12 -6.40 -6.07
CA LEU A 193 12.87 -6.85 -4.91
C LEU A 193 12.38 -8.22 -4.43
N GLU A 194 13.31 -9.08 -4.05
CA GLU A 194 13.04 -10.39 -3.47
C GLU A 194 12.76 -10.24 -1.96
N ILE A 195 11.48 -10.19 -1.61
CA ILE A 195 10.99 -10.05 -0.22
C ILE A 195 10.28 -11.34 0.17
N GLU A 196 10.62 -11.89 1.33
CA GLU A 196 9.97 -13.09 1.86
C GLU A 196 8.48 -12.81 2.10
N TYR A 197 7.60 -13.72 1.66
CA TYR A 197 6.15 -13.51 1.69
C TYR A 197 5.62 -13.05 3.06
N ARG A 198 6.04 -13.74 4.14
CA ARG A 198 5.66 -13.40 5.53
C ARG A 198 6.31 -12.12 6.08
N LYS A 199 7.19 -11.47 5.31
CA LYS A 199 7.91 -10.24 5.69
C LYS A 199 7.51 -9.04 4.83
N ARG A 200 6.52 -9.17 3.94
CA ARG A 200 6.08 -8.09 3.05
C ARG A 200 5.58 -6.88 3.82
N GLU A 201 4.72 -7.09 4.81
CA GLU A 201 4.24 -6.02 5.71
C GLU A 201 5.35 -5.47 6.58
N THR A 202 6.17 -6.34 7.20
CA THR A 202 7.32 -5.91 8.00
C THR A 202 8.26 -5.03 7.20
N PHE A 203 8.49 -5.36 5.92
CA PHE A 203 9.28 -4.55 5.00
C PHE A 203 8.64 -3.19 4.73
N ALA A 204 7.33 -3.16 4.42
CA ALA A 204 6.62 -1.92 4.14
C ALA A 204 6.61 -0.96 5.35
N TYR A 205 6.24 -1.46 6.54
CA TYR A 205 6.31 -0.68 7.79
C TYR A 205 7.74 -0.21 8.12
N ALA A 206 8.75 -1.08 7.95
CA ALA A 206 10.14 -0.68 8.20
C ALA A 206 10.60 0.41 7.21
N CYS A 207 10.20 0.32 5.94
CA CYS A 207 10.47 1.35 4.94
C CYS A 207 9.79 2.68 5.28
N GLU A 208 8.50 2.64 5.64
CA GLU A 208 7.69 3.78 6.09
C GLU A 208 8.37 4.52 7.24
N ALA A 209 8.59 3.82 8.36
CA ALA A 209 9.16 4.42 9.55
C ALA A 209 10.60 4.89 9.31
N TYR A 210 11.43 4.11 8.61
CA TYR A 210 12.80 4.52 8.31
C TYR A 210 12.83 5.79 7.45
N SER A 211 11.94 5.92 6.46
CA SER A 211 11.82 7.17 5.69
C SER A 211 11.51 8.35 6.59
N ARG A 212 10.52 8.21 7.49
CA ARG A 212 10.12 9.28 8.41
C ARG A 212 11.22 9.63 9.41
N LEU A 213 11.98 8.65 9.90
CA LEU A 213 13.16 8.88 10.73
C LEU A 213 14.24 9.67 9.97
N LEU A 214 14.46 9.39 8.68
CA LEU A 214 15.41 10.15 7.85
C LEU A 214 14.92 11.58 7.58
N GLU A 215 13.63 11.78 7.31
CA GLU A 215 13.02 13.08 7.04
C GLU A 215 13.02 13.99 8.29
N LEU A 216 12.69 13.43 9.46
CA LEU A 216 12.62 14.19 10.72
C LEU A 216 13.99 14.35 11.41
N GLY A 217 14.90 13.41 11.17
CA GLY A 217 16.17 13.29 11.87
C GLY A 217 17.32 14.04 11.20
N ARG A 218 17.80 15.10 11.87
CA ARG A 218 18.93 15.95 11.43
C ARG A 218 20.27 15.22 11.41
N ASP A 219 20.49 14.30 12.33
CA ASP A 219 21.71 13.53 12.49
C ASP A 219 21.44 12.14 13.08
N SER A 220 22.47 11.31 13.20
CA SER A 220 22.36 9.93 13.70
C SER A 220 21.82 9.85 15.14
N LYS A 221 22.18 10.79 16.02
CA LYS A 221 21.71 10.77 17.41
C LYS A 221 20.24 11.13 17.45
N HIS A 222 19.83 12.16 16.71
CA HIS A 222 18.44 12.58 16.62
C HIS A 222 17.54 11.48 16.04
N ARG A 223 18.04 10.70 15.08
CA ARG A 223 17.34 9.52 14.53
C ARG A 223 17.15 8.41 15.55
N GLN A 224 18.16 8.16 16.39
CA GLN A 224 18.04 7.21 17.49
C GLN A 224 17.01 7.67 18.54
N ASP A 225 17.01 8.97 18.87
CA ASP A 225 16.01 9.55 19.78
C ASP A 225 14.59 9.45 19.22
N LEU A 226 14.42 9.67 17.91
CA LEU A 226 13.14 9.48 17.22
C LEU A 226 12.70 8.01 17.20
N LEU A 227 13.62 7.07 16.99
CA LEU A 227 13.32 5.63 17.07
C LEU A 227 12.84 5.24 18.48
N ASN A 228 13.47 5.78 19.54
CA ASN A 228 13.01 5.55 20.91
C ASN A 228 11.60 6.12 21.15
N LYS A 229 11.27 7.27 20.55
CA LYS A 229 9.91 7.83 20.60
C LYS A 229 8.90 6.96 19.87
N LEU A 230 9.23 6.47 18.67
CA LEU A 230 8.41 5.53 17.92
C LEU A 230 8.14 4.26 18.73
N ALA A 231 9.17 3.69 19.36
CA ALA A 231 9.04 2.51 20.23
C ALA A 231 8.14 2.73 21.45
N ALA A 232 7.89 3.98 21.85
CA ALA A 232 6.99 4.34 22.93
C ALA A 232 5.54 4.59 22.48
N THR A 233 5.29 4.60 21.16
CA THR A 233 3.94 4.66 20.58
C THR A 233 3.39 3.25 20.31
N PRO A 234 2.07 3.08 20.11
CA PRO A 234 1.53 1.81 19.63
C PRO A 234 2.25 1.36 18.36
N LEU A 235 2.81 0.15 18.38
CA LEU A 235 3.46 -0.46 17.23
C LEU A 235 2.40 -0.87 16.18
N PRO A 236 2.82 -1.18 14.93
CA PRO A 236 1.89 -1.65 13.91
C PRO A 236 0.97 -2.75 14.44
N ASN A 237 -0.33 -2.48 14.45
CA ASN A 237 -1.36 -3.41 14.91
C ASN A 237 -1.79 -4.33 13.76
N ASP A 238 -0.81 -4.99 13.15
CA ASP A 238 -0.99 -5.94 12.07
C ASP A 238 -0.41 -7.29 12.51
N GLU A 239 -1.24 -8.33 12.55
CA GLU A 239 -0.85 -9.68 12.98
C GLU A 239 0.29 -10.29 12.16
N ARG A 240 0.55 -9.74 10.96
CA ARG A 240 1.64 -10.14 10.08
C ARG A 240 2.99 -9.52 10.49
N VAL A 241 3.01 -8.62 11.48
CA VAL A 241 4.20 -7.88 11.93
C VAL A 241 4.53 -8.22 13.38
N ASP A 242 5.75 -8.73 13.58
CA ASP A 242 6.33 -8.84 14.93
C ASP A 242 6.94 -7.49 15.34
N GLY A 243 6.39 -6.88 16.38
CA GLY A 243 6.81 -5.55 16.83
C GLY A 243 8.27 -5.48 17.32
N ALA A 244 8.79 -6.55 17.92
CA ALA A 244 10.17 -6.58 18.41
C ALA A 244 11.16 -6.70 17.25
N GLU A 245 10.86 -7.56 16.27
CA GLU A 245 11.65 -7.68 15.04
C GLU A 245 11.62 -6.38 14.23
N TYR A 246 10.46 -5.74 14.11
CA TYR A 246 10.31 -4.45 13.44
C TYR A 246 11.23 -3.37 14.04
N LEU A 247 11.25 -3.23 15.37
CA LEU A 247 12.12 -2.28 16.05
C LEU A 247 13.61 -2.63 15.91
N ASP A 248 13.96 -3.92 15.94
CA ASP A 248 15.34 -4.38 15.75
C ASP A 248 15.85 -4.07 14.33
N ILE A 249 15.01 -4.28 13.31
CA ILE A 249 15.32 -3.91 11.91
C ILE A 249 15.57 -2.40 11.80
N LEU A 250 14.73 -1.58 12.42
CA LEU A 250 14.89 -0.13 12.40
C LEU A 250 16.16 0.33 13.14
N ALA A 251 16.49 -0.27 14.28
CA ALA A 251 17.72 0.03 15.01
C ALA A 251 18.97 -0.28 14.16
N GLU A 252 18.99 -1.44 13.49
CA GLU A 252 20.06 -1.78 12.54
C GLU A 252 20.12 -0.76 11.39
N ALA A 253 18.98 -0.36 10.83
CA ALA A 253 18.91 0.56 9.71
C ALA A 253 19.36 2.00 10.06
N VAL A 254 19.00 2.50 11.25
CA VAL A 254 19.37 3.83 11.74
C VAL A 254 20.88 3.94 12.00
N THR A 255 21.49 2.88 12.51
CA THR A 255 22.93 2.85 12.80
C THR A 255 23.78 2.63 11.55
N ALA A 256 23.24 1.94 10.54
CA ALA A 256 23.95 1.64 9.31
C ALA A 256 23.95 2.81 8.31
N ARG A 257 25.06 3.01 7.59
CA ARG A 257 25.14 3.95 6.46
C ARG A 257 24.29 3.52 5.25
N ASN A 258 23.87 2.26 5.21
CA ASN A 258 23.10 1.65 4.13
C ASN A 258 21.76 1.05 4.63
N GLY A 259 21.06 1.75 5.53
CA GLY A 259 19.90 1.23 6.24
C GLY A 259 18.81 0.62 5.35
N TRP A 260 18.50 1.21 4.20
CA TRP A 260 17.57 0.63 3.21
C TRP A 260 17.94 -0.82 2.83
N LYS A 261 19.23 -1.10 2.60
CA LYS A 261 19.72 -2.44 2.28
C LYS A 261 19.68 -3.38 3.48
N ARG A 262 19.78 -2.86 4.70
CA ARG A 262 19.62 -3.65 5.94
C ARG A 262 18.18 -4.10 6.09
N ILE A 263 17.23 -3.19 5.91
CA ILE A 263 15.79 -3.51 5.91
C ILE A 263 15.50 -4.60 4.88
N LEU A 264 15.95 -4.42 3.63
CA LEU A 264 15.78 -5.44 2.59
C LEU A 264 16.40 -6.78 2.99
N ALA A 265 17.66 -6.81 3.44
CA ALA A 265 18.33 -8.06 3.81
C ALA A 265 17.62 -8.82 4.95
N ARG A 266 17.04 -8.08 5.91
CA ARG A 266 16.26 -8.63 7.03
C ARG A 266 14.88 -9.14 6.61
N CYS A 267 14.34 -8.65 5.49
CA CYS A 267 13.05 -9.10 4.95
C CYS A 267 13.19 -10.04 3.73
N SER A 268 14.39 -10.23 3.19
CA SER A 268 14.64 -11.17 2.09
C SER A 268 14.73 -12.63 2.57
N PRO A 269 14.43 -13.61 1.69
CA PRO A 269 14.55 -15.04 2.03
C PRO A 269 15.96 -15.44 2.50
N SER A 270 16.07 -16.40 3.42
CA SER A 270 17.34 -16.80 4.05
C SER A 270 18.45 -17.17 3.06
N LYS A 271 18.10 -17.77 1.90
CA LYS A 271 19.05 -18.13 0.84
C LYS A 271 19.75 -16.91 0.22
N VAL A 272 19.05 -15.77 0.17
CA VAL A 272 19.57 -14.49 -0.36
C VAL A 272 20.38 -13.75 0.70
N ARG A 273 19.99 -13.84 1.98
CA ARG A 273 20.71 -13.24 3.11
C ARG A 273 22.15 -13.76 3.26
N ASN A 274 22.35 -15.07 3.02
CA ASN A 274 23.67 -15.71 3.11
C ASN A 274 24.64 -15.33 1.98
N GLN A 275 24.18 -14.66 0.93
CA GLN A 275 25.02 -14.19 -0.18
C GLN A 275 25.44 -12.73 -0.04
N THR A 276 24.76 -11.96 0.81
CA THR A 276 24.93 -10.49 0.95
C THR A 276 25.68 -10.06 2.21
N ILE A 277 25.87 -10.95 3.19
CA ILE A 277 26.66 -10.70 4.39
C ILE A 277 27.96 -11.53 4.32
N PRO A 278 29.15 -10.92 4.17
CA PRO A 278 30.40 -11.66 4.28
C PRO A 278 30.49 -12.24 5.69
N THR A 279 30.75 -13.54 5.79
CA THR A 279 31.12 -14.19 7.04
C THR A 279 32.37 -13.49 7.59
N PRO A 280 32.41 -13.07 8.87
CA PRO A 280 33.66 -12.61 9.45
C PRO A 280 34.63 -13.78 9.41
N THR A 281 35.74 -13.63 8.68
CA THR A 281 36.90 -14.50 8.89
C THR A 281 37.41 -14.29 10.30
N SER A 282 37.67 -15.43 10.95
CA SER A 282 37.96 -15.65 12.37
C SER A 282 38.87 -14.65 13.05
#